data_AF-A0A7J4MIB8-F1
#
_entry.id   AF-A0A7J4MIB8-F1
#
_cell.length_a   1.000
_cell.length_b   1.000
_cell.length_c   1.000
_cell.angle_alpha   90.00
_cell.angle_beta   90.00
_cell.angle_gamma   90.00
#
_symmetry.space_group_name_H-M   'P 1'
#
loop_
_entity.id
_entity.type
_entity.pdbx_description
1 polymer ?
#
loop_
_entity_poly.entity_id
_entity_poly.type
_entity_poly.pdbx_seq_one_letter_code
_entity_poly.pdbx_strand_id
1 'polypeptide(L)'
;MTLEVHVLGTSSARPAQGRSVSGSIVETPEGMFVVDCGEGFQNRLVKHRSEMKNHGGRRLKMSKVSAILLTHGHLDHTWGVLPWMQTMALDGRKDKLWVIGPTTSEVVDALLGSEVEPEVTPSDLVIQYDMWMDLGATSEALGYEVQWVLGDGERWVNMNDGSQINLPQPMKKVKISAHSTQHTVPSCAWRFALGERKGKFDRESSKHLPDEVKASLAAGNDVEFEGESLNAADFRTDSIPGMSVIISGDTAEQAIDSDCDLLIHEATFLQSHVDIANEHLHSTAAGAARTAVECSAKHLALTHYSGRLDKHDESLTEAREIHSSVVALSDGDRLILNDDLSLTHLFKIEDGWTQQV
;
A
#
# COMPACT_ATOMS: atom_id res chain seq x y z
N MET A 1 -15.11 8.32 -0.97
CA MET A 1 -13.81 7.83 -0.50
C MET A 1 -12.95 7.70 -1.71
N THR A 2 -11.72 8.09 -1.55
CA THR A 2 -10.71 7.82 -2.56
C THR A 2 -9.60 7.13 -1.80
N LEU A 3 -9.27 5.93 -2.25
CA LEU A 3 -7.98 5.34 -1.96
C LEU A 3 -7.10 5.73 -3.15
N GLU A 4 -6.14 6.61 -2.89
CA GLU A 4 -5.23 7.13 -3.91
C GLU A 4 -3.84 6.53 -3.68
N VAL A 5 -3.27 5.88 -4.69
CA VAL A 5 -1.88 5.40 -4.66
C VAL A 5 -1.01 6.34 -5.49
N HIS A 6 0.03 6.89 -4.87
CA HIS A 6 1.06 7.67 -5.52
C HIS A 6 2.29 6.80 -5.74
N VAL A 7 2.66 6.60 -6.99
CA VAL A 7 3.79 5.75 -7.38
C VAL A 7 5.03 6.62 -7.50
N LEU A 8 6.07 6.36 -6.71
CA LEU A 8 7.30 7.17 -6.70
C LEU A 8 8.50 6.44 -7.30
N GLY A 9 8.33 5.20 -7.76
CA GLY A 9 9.39 4.43 -8.39
C GLY A 9 8.83 3.14 -9.01
N THR A 10 9.22 2.85 -10.25
CA THR A 10 8.74 1.68 -11.01
C THR A 10 9.86 0.81 -11.61
N SER A 11 11.12 1.04 -11.26
CA SER A 11 12.26 0.27 -11.76
C SER A 11 12.65 -0.85 -10.81
N SER A 12 12.98 -2.02 -11.36
CA SER A 12 13.52 -3.16 -10.63
C SER A 12 15.03 -3.05 -10.37
N ALA A 13 15.47 -3.43 -9.17
CA ALA A 13 16.85 -3.58 -8.69
C ALA A 13 17.70 -2.30 -8.63
N ARG A 14 17.55 -1.39 -9.59
CA ARG A 14 18.31 -0.15 -9.71
C ARG A 14 17.55 0.89 -10.54
N PRO A 15 17.87 2.19 -10.43
CA PRO A 15 17.35 3.20 -11.33
C PRO A 15 17.74 2.91 -12.78
N ALA A 16 16.79 2.97 -13.71
CA ALA A 16 17.00 2.66 -15.12
C ALA A 16 16.02 3.42 -16.02
N GLN A 17 16.46 3.87 -17.19
CA GLN A 17 15.65 4.65 -18.15
C GLN A 17 14.87 5.83 -17.52
N GLY A 18 15.44 6.49 -16.50
CA GLY A 18 14.77 7.60 -15.80
C GLY A 18 13.70 7.17 -14.79
N ARG A 19 13.48 5.86 -14.61
CA ARG A 19 12.67 5.28 -13.54
C ARG A 19 13.51 5.05 -12.30
N SER A 20 12.87 5.22 -11.16
CA SER A 20 13.48 5.05 -9.85
C SER A 20 13.08 3.72 -9.23
N VAL A 21 13.84 3.28 -8.23
CA VAL A 21 13.51 2.07 -7.47
C VAL A 21 12.27 2.25 -6.60
N SER A 22 11.69 1.13 -6.19
CA SER A 22 10.40 0.97 -5.52
C SER A 22 10.12 1.97 -4.40
N GLY A 23 8.86 2.41 -4.35
CA GLY A 23 8.32 3.20 -3.25
C GLY A 23 7.01 3.87 -3.64
N SER A 24 5.99 3.70 -2.82
CA SER A 24 4.64 4.18 -3.07
C SER A 24 3.99 4.75 -1.82
N ILE A 25 3.04 5.67 -1.99
CA ILE A 25 2.23 6.22 -0.89
C ILE A 25 0.77 5.85 -1.12
N VAL A 26 0.15 5.23 -0.13
CA VAL A 26 -1.29 4.94 -0.13
C VAL A 26 -1.99 6.00 0.71
N GLU A 27 -2.65 6.95 0.07
CA GLU A 27 -3.48 7.99 0.69
C GLU A 27 -4.90 7.47 0.90
N THR A 28 -5.35 7.55 2.15
CA THR A 28 -6.67 7.11 2.61
C THR A 28 -7.42 8.27 3.27
N PRO A 29 -8.73 8.12 3.56
CA PRO A 29 -9.48 9.16 4.27
C PRO A 29 -8.96 9.53 5.68
N GLU A 30 -8.24 8.64 6.37
CA GLU A 30 -7.75 8.89 7.74
C GLU A 30 -6.28 9.33 7.81
N GLY A 31 -5.48 8.91 6.84
CA GLY A 31 -4.05 9.19 6.79
C GLY A 31 -3.38 8.45 5.64
N MET A 32 -2.07 8.30 5.73
CA MET A 32 -1.26 7.66 4.68
C MET A 32 -0.43 6.50 5.20
N PHE A 33 -0.19 5.55 4.33
CA PHE A 33 0.82 4.51 4.46
C PHE A 33 1.89 4.74 3.39
N VAL A 34 3.12 4.33 3.66
CA VAL A 34 4.16 4.19 2.65
C VAL A 34 4.44 2.71 2.46
N VAL A 35 4.47 2.25 1.21
CA VAL A 35 4.88 0.89 0.86
C VAL A 35 6.20 0.98 0.13
N ASP A 36 7.23 0.43 0.76
CA ASP A 36 8.64 0.54 0.37
C ASP A 36 9.18 1.97 0.29
N CYS A 37 10.47 2.10 0.57
CA CYS A 37 11.25 3.32 0.57
C CYS A 37 12.62 3.03 -0.06
N GLY A 38 12.66 2.72 -1.35
CA GLY A 38 13.92 2.51 -2.07
C GLY A 38 14.86 3.72 -2.05
N GLU A 39 16.14 3.52 -2.33
CA GLU A 39 17.15 4.58 -2.37
C GLU A 39 16.63 5.83 -3.11
N GLY A 40 16.78 7.01 -2.51
CA GLY A 40 16.36 8.29 -3.10
C GLY A 40 14.88 8.65 -2.91
N PHE A 41 14.11 7.83 -2.20
CA PHE A 41 12.67 8.05 -1.93
C PHE A 41 12.34 9.48 -1.49
N GLN A 42 13.07 10.03 -0.52
CA GLN A 42 12.83 11.39 -0.01
C GLN A 42 12.93 12.48 -1.08
N ASN A 43 13.84 12.33 -2.05
CA ASN A 43 14.02 13.31 -3.13
C ASN A 43 12.80 13.30 -4.07
N ARG A 44 12.35 12.09 -4.44
CA ARG A 44 11.17 11.86 -5.28
C ARG A 44 9.91 12.35 -4.61
N LEU A 45 9.78 12.09 -3.31
CA LEU A 45 8.68 12.57 -2.48
C LEU A 45 8.62 14.10 -2.41
N VAL A 46 9.76 14.79 -2.22
CA VAL A 46 9.81 16.26 -2.21
C VAL A 46 9.38 16.82 -3.57
N LYS A 47 9.92 16.27 -4.66
CA LYS A 47 9.55 16.66 -6.03
C LYS A 47 8.04 16.47 -6.27
N HIS A 48 7.54 15.27 -6.02
CA HIS A 48 6.12 14.92 -6.21
C HIS A 48 5.18 15.85 -5.42
N ARG A 49 5.49 16.12 -4.14
CA ARG A 49 4.72 17.06 -3.31
C ARG A 49 4.74 18.48 -3.84
N SER A 50 5.88 18.92 -4.37
CA SER A 50 6.01 20.25 -4.98
C SER A 50 5.15 20.35 -6.24
N GLU A 51 5.21 19.35 -7.11
CA GLU A 51 4.42 19.29 -8.35
C GLU A 51 2.91 19.22 -8.05
N MET A 52 2.49 18.43 -7.05
CA MET A 52 1.09 18.38 -6.64
C MET A 52 0.59 19.75 -6.17
N LYS A 53 1.43 20.49 -5.43
CA LYS A 53 1.07 21.84 -4.97
C LYS A 53 0.95 22.81 -6.14
N ASN A 54 1.88 22.75 -7.07
CA ASN A 54 1.97 23.68 -8.19
C ASN A 54 0.87 23.46 -9.24
N HIS A 55 0.51 22.21 -9.51
CA HIS A 55 -0.44 21.85 -10.59
C HIS A 55 -1.82 21.40 -10.09
N GLY A 56 -1.92 20.91 -8.85
CA GLY A 56 -3.18 20.42 -8.26
C GLY A 56 -3.66 21.20 -7.04
N GLY A 57 -2.94 22.23 -6.59
CA GLY A 57 -3.32 23.07 -5.45
C GLY A 57 -3.27 22.40 -4.07
N ARG A 58 -2.82 21.13 -3.99
CA ARG A 58 -2.72 20.35 -2.74
C ARG A 58 -1.37 19.65 -2.65
N ARG A 59 -0.94 19.27 -1.44
CA ARG A 59 0.26 18.44 -1.25
C ARG A 59 0.01 17.36 -0.22
N LEU A 60 0.71 16.24 -0.34
CA LEU A 60 0.74 15.21 0.70
C LEU A 60 1.32 15.80 1.99
N LYS A 61 0.62 15.56 3.10
CA LYS A 61 1.00 16.07 4.43
C LYS A 61 1.76 14.96 5.17
N MET A 62 3.09 15.04 5.23
CA MET A 62 3.91 13.96 5.81
C MET A 62 3.59 13.65 7.28
N SER A 63 3.06 14.61 8.03
CA SER A 63 2.53 14.39 9.38
C SER A 63 1.34 13.41 9.42
N LYS A 64 0.72 13.07 8.29
CA LYS A 64 -0.36 12.09 8.17
C LYS A 64 0.12 10.69 7.81
N VAL A 65 1.42 10.48 7.60
CA VAL A 65 1.97 9.13 7.41
C VAL A 65 1.96 8.41 8.76
N SER A 66 1.23 7.31 8.86
CA SER A 66 1.10 6.53 10.09
C SER A 66 2.04 5.32 10.14
N ALA A 67 2.36 4.74 8.98
CA ALA A 67 3.28 3.60 8.90
C ALA A 67 4.07 3.56 7.59
N ILE A 68 5.27 3.01 7.69
CA ILE A 68 6.08 2.48 6.59
C ILE A 68 5.89 0.96 6.61
N LEU A 69 5.48 0.39 5.49
CA LEU A 69 5.24 -1.02 5.29
C LEU A 69 6.24 -1.51 4.25
N LEU A 70 7.15 -2.39 4.66
CA LEU A 70 8.18 -2.95 3.79
C LEU A 70 7.67 -4.28 3.23
N THR A 71 7.79 -4.46 1.92
CA THR A 71 7.38 -5.71 1.27
C THR A 71 8.41 -6.80 1.49
N HIS A 72 9.70 -6.44 1.51
CA HIS A 72 10.81 -7.34 1.76
C HIS A 72 12.11 -6.57 2.02
N GLY A 73 13.22 -7.29 2.14
CA GLY A 73 14.52 -6.75 2.57
C GLY A 73 15.48 -6.25 1.49
N HIS A 74 15.18 -6.30 0.18
CA HIS A 74 16.14 -5.77 -0.80
C HIS A 74 16.31 -4.25 -0.71
N LEU A 75 17.53 -3.77 -0.96
CA LEU A 75 17.92 -2.38 -0.69
C LEU A 75 17.24 -1.37 -1.64
N ASP A 76 16.84 -1.80 -2.82
CA ASP A 76 16.04 -1.02 -3.75
C ASP A 76 14.59 -0.82 -3.25
N HIS A 77 14.19 -1.49 -2.15
CA HIS A 77 12.93 -1.28 -1.43
C HIS A 77 13.12 -0.61 -0.06
N THR A 78 14.31 -0.67 0.55
CA THR A 78 14.49 -0.27 1.97
C THR A 78 15.47 0.87 2.21
N TRP A 79 16.42 1.14 1.30
CA TRP A 79 17.58 1.97 1.62
C TRP A 79 17.28 3.46 1.84
N GLY A 80 16.10 3.91 1.44
CA GLY A 80 15.57 5.24 1.70
C GLY A 80 14.88 5.42 3.04
N VAL A 81 14.63 4.35 3.82
CA VAL A 81 13.90 4.42 5.11
C VAL A 81 14.58 5.34 6.10
N LEU A 82 15.82 5.02 6.49
CA LEU A 82 16.52 5.75 7.56
C LEU A 82 16.76 7.23 7.22
N PRO A 83 17.29 7.60 6.03
CA PRO A 83 17.43 9.01 5.67
C PRO A 83 16.11 9.78 5.73
N TRP A 84 15.01 9.13 5.32
CA TRP A 84 13.70 9.78 5.36
C TRP A 84 13.15 9.93 6.78
N MET A 85 13.38 8.98 7.68
CA MET A 85 13.05 9.11 9.10
C MET A 85 13.81 10.27 9.75
N GLN A 86 15.10 10.43 9.45
CA GLN A 86 15.88 11.58 9.91
C GLN A 86 15.32 12.91 9.35
N THR A 87 14.92 12.94 8.08
CA THR A 87 14.23 14.10 7.50
C THR A 87 12.91 14.39 8.22
N MET A 88 12.12 13.38 8.58
CA MET A 88 10.90 13.56 9.39
C MET A 88 11.18 14.14 10.78
N ALA A 89 12.29 13.76 11.42
CA ALA A 89 12.75 14.35 12.68
C ALA A 89 13.06 15.84 12.52
N LEU A 90 13.82 16.21 11.47
CA LEU A 90 14.17 17.59 11.15
C LEU A 90 12.93 18.44 10.81
N ASP A 91 11.93 17.84 10.16
CA ASP A 91 10.62 18.46 9.90
C ASP A 91 9.74 18.57 11.16
N GLY A 92 10.22 18.12 12.32
CA GLY A 92 9.57 18.28 13.61
C GLY A 92 8.41 17.33 13.85
N ARG A 93 8.46 16.11 13.28
CA ARG A 93 7.45 15.06 13.53
C ARG A 93 7.24 14.86 15.04
N LYS A 94 5.98 14.61 15.42
CA LYS A 94 5.56 14.31 16.80
C LYS A 94 4.73 13.05 16.90
N ASP A 95 3.94 12.78 15.87
CA ASP A 95 3.09 11.59 15.82
C ASP A 95 3.95 10.33 15.69
N LYS A 96 3.50 9.26 16.36
CA LYS A 96 4.12 7.93 16.27
C LYS A 96 4.23 7.43 14.84
N LEU A 97 5.32 6.78 14.49
CA LEU A 97 5.52 6.09 13.22
C LEU A 97 5.67 4.58 13.45
N TRP A 98 4.90 3.77 12.74
CA TRP A 98 5.14 2.33 12.65
C TRP A 98 6.07 2.03 11.48
N VAL A 99 6.99 1.08 11.65
CA VAL A 99 7.76 0.47 10.56
C VAL A 99 7.57 -1.03 10.66
N ILE A 100 6.94 -1.62 9.65
CA ILE A 100 6.45 -3.00 9.68
C ILE A 100 6.97 -3.73 8.44
N GLY A 101 7.50 -4.94 8.58
CA GLY A 101 7.93 -5.75 7.44
C GLY A 101 8.09 -7.24 7.78
N PRO A 102 8.28 -8.09 6.77
CA PRO A 102 8.39 -9.52 6.97
C PRO A 102 9.78 -9.99 7.42
N THR A 103 9.84 -11.16 8.06
CA THR A 103 11.02 -11.94 8.39
C THR A 103 10.64 -13.43 8.36
N THR A 104 11.61 -14.36 8.46
CA THR A 104 11.29 -15.80 8.52
C THR A 104 10.62 -16.20 9.84
N SER A 105 9.86 -17.30 9.83
CA SER A 105 9.31 -17.90 11.06
C SER A 105 10.39 -18.33 12.06
N GLU A 106 11.57 -18.76 11.58
CA GLU A 106 12.70 -19.11 12.45
C GLU A 106 13.22 -17.88 13.21
N VAL A 107 13.32 -16.73 12.52
CA VAL A 107 13.68 -15.46 13.17
C VAL A 107 12.60 -15.06 14.18
N VAL A 108 11.31 -15.20 13.84
CA VAL A 108 10.22 -14.93 14.81
C VAL A 108 10.35 -15.83 16.04
N ASP A 109 10.63 -17.12 15.88
CA ASP A 109 10.81 -18.04 17.00
C ASP A 109 11.99 -17.62 17.89
N ALA A 110 13.12 -17.24 17.29
CA ALA A 110 14.29 -16.73 18.01
C ALA A 110 13.98 -15.44 18.77
N LEU A 111 13.29 -14.48 18.13
CA LEU A 111 12.87 -13.22 18.76
C LEU A 111 11.90 -13.44 19.93
N LEU A 112 11.12 -14.52 19.90
CA LEU A 112 10.21 -14.93 20.98
C LEU A 112 10.87 -15.84 22.03
N GLY A 113 12.19 -16.03 21.97
CA GLY A 113 12.97 -16.71 22.98
C GLY A 113 13.29 -18.18 22.71
N SER A 114 13.18 -18.66 21.46
CA SER A 114 13.74 -19.96 21.07
C SER A 114 15.27 -19.98 21.24
N GLU A 115 15.80 -21.10 21.75
CA GLU A 115 17.25 -21.32 21.87
C GLU A 115 17.90 -21.78 20.55
N VAL A 116 17.10 -22.02 19.50
CA VAL A 116 17.59 -22.41 18.18
C VAL A 116 18.06 -21.17 17.43
N GLU A 117 19.32 -21.18 17.00
CA GLU A 117 19.87 -20.12 16.16
C GLU A 117 19.22 -20.17 14.76
N PRO A 118 18.55 -19.09 14.33
CA PRO A 118 17.81 -19.09 13.06
C PRO A 118 18.76 -18.94 11.88
N GLU A 119 18.42 -19.53 10.74
CA GLU A 119 19.10 -19.18 9.49
C GLU A 119 18.56 -17.84 8.97
N VAL A 120 19.42 -16.83 8.93
CA VAL A 120 19.04 -15.49 8.47
C VAL A 120 19.56 -15.25 7.06
N THR A 121 18.62 -15.07 6.12
CA THR A 121 18.97 -14.79 4.73
C THR A 121 19.66 -13.42 4.59
N PRO A 122 20.63 -13.25 3.67
CA PRO A 122 21.19 -11.95 3.38
C PRO A 122 20.10 -10.96 2.97
N SER A 123 20.18 -9.74 3.49
CA SER A 123 19.18 -8.67 3.30
C SER A 123 17.87 -8.84 4.07
N ASP A 124 17.68 -9.88 4.90
CA ASP A 124 16.54 -9.94 5.81
C ASP A 124 16.40 -8.64 6.62
N LEU A 125 15.16 -8.21 6.86
CA LEU A 125 14.86 -6.97 7.57
C LEU A 125 15.36 -7.00 9.02
N VAL A 126 15.53 -8.17 9.64
CA VAL A 126 16.14 -8.24 10.98
C VAL A 126 17.59 -7.73 10.99
N ILE A 127 18.37 -8.03 9.93
CA ILE A 127 19.75 -7.53 9.80
C ILE A 127 19.74 -6.01 9.63
N GLN A 128 18.84 -5.50 8.79
CA GLN A 128 18.74 -4.07 8.53
C GLN A 128 18.24 -3.30 9.74
N TYR A 129 17.31 -3.87 10.51
CA TYR A 129 16.86 -3.32 11.77
C TYR A 129 18.04 -3.07 12.72
N ASP A 130 18.88 -4.07 12.95
CA ASP A 130 20.05 -3.93 13.83
C ASP A 130 20.99 -2.82 13.34
N MET A 131 21.30 -2.82 12.03
CA MET A 131 22.13 -1.78 11.41
C MET A 131 21.52 -0.38 11.55
N TRP A 132 20.21 -0.23 11.36
CA TRP A 132 19.53 1.05 11.48
C TRP A 132 19.46 1.53 12.93
N MET A 133 19.30 0.63 13.90
CA MET A 133 19.34 0.99 15.33
C MET A 133 20.70 1.61 15.68
N ASP A 134 21.80 1.00 15.24
CA ASP A 134 23.16 1.53 15.44
C ASP A 134 23.38 2.90 14.78
N LEU A 135 22.68 3.16 13.66
CA LEU A 135 22.73 4.43 12.93
C LEU A 135 21.72 5.47 13.47
N GLY A 136 21.04 5.19 14.59
CA GLY A 136 20.18 6.14 15.28
C GLY A 136 18.72 6.12 14.82
N ALA A 137 18.21 4.99 14.33
CA ALA A 137 16.79 4.82 14.01
C ALA A 137 15.89 4.59 15.25
N THR A 138 16.34 5.04 16.42
CA THR A 138 15.65 4.90 17.70
C THR A 138 14.73 6.08 17.98
N SER A 139 13.70 5.88 18.80
CA SER A 139 12.79 6.97 19.21
C SER A 139 13.54 8.12 19.91
N GLU A 140 14.57 7.79 20.69
CA GLU A 140 15.41 8.78 21.39
C GLU A 140 16.18 9.65 20.41
N ALA A 141 16.89 9.04 19.45
CA ALA A 141 17.70 9.76 18.48
C ALA A 141 16.84 10.58 17.51
N LEU A 142 15.67 10.07 17.11
CA LEU A 142 14.77 10.75 16.16
C LEU A 142 13.87 11.81 16.84
N GLY A 143 13.69 11.77 18.16
CA GLY A 143 12.88 12.74 18.89
C GLY A 143 11.36 12.61 18.66
N TYR A 144 10.90 11.47 18.14
CA TYR A 144 9.50 11.07 18.04
C TYR A 144 9.37 9.55 18.18
N GLU A 145 8.18 9.06 18.53
CA GLU A 145 7.97 7.64 18.78
C GLU A 145 8.03 6.82 17.48
N VAL A 146 8.87 5.78 17.48
CA VAL A 146 8.99 4.78 16.41
C VAL A 146 8.76 3.40 16.98
N GLN A 147 7.85 2.65 16.36
CA GLN A 147 7.57 1.25 16.69
C GLN A 147 7.97 0.37 15.51
N TRP A 148 8.94 -0.51 15.75
CA TRP A 148 9.46 -1.45 14.79
C TRP A 148 8.79 -2.81 14.97
N VAL A 149 8.32 -3.40 13.88
CA VAL A 149 7.58 -4.66 13.93
C VAL A 149 8.06 -5.57 12.79
N LEU A 150 8.48 -6.77 13.15
CA LEU A 150 8.79 -7.83 12.19
C LEU A 150 7.83 -9.00 12.38
N GLY A 151 7.52 -9.73 11.31
CA GLY A 151 6.63 -10.87 11.39
C GLY A 151 6.74 -11.83 10.22
N ASP A 152 6.15 -13.01 10.35
CA ASP A 152 6.19 -14.07 9.34
C ASP A 152 4.89 -14.18 8.52
N GLY A 153 4.08 -13.12 8.54
CA GLY A 153 2.76 -13.06 7.91
C GLY A 153 1.61 -13.37 8.88
N GLU A 154 1.84 -14.24 9.86
CA GLU A 154 0.83 -14.61 10.86
C GLU A 154 1.14 -14.05 12.24
N ARG A 155 2.40 -14.13 12.66
CA ARG A 155 2.89 -13.70 13.96
C ARG A 155 3.72 -12.44 13.79
N TRP A 156 3.58 -11.51 14.74
CA TRP A 156 4.26 -10.23 14.70
C TRP A 156 4.92 -9.97 16.04
N VAL A 157 6.14 -9.44 16.01
CA VAL A 157 6.96 -9.13 17.19
C VAL A 157 7.20 -7.63 17.22
N ASN A 158 6.89 -7.00 18.36
CA ASN A 158 7.32 -5.65 18.65
C ASN A 158 8.82 -5.64 18.94
N MET A 159 9.62 -5.15 18.01
CA MET A 159 11.08 -5.16 18.12
C MET A 159 11.60 -4.22 19.23
N ASN A 160 10.76 -3.29 19.70
CA ASN A 160 11.13 -2.38 20.78
C ASN A 160 11.17 -3.08 22.16
N ASP A 161 10.39 -4.14 22.38
CA ASP A 161 10.28 -4.82 23.68
C ASP A 161 10.30 -6.37 23.61
N GLY A 162 10.34 -6.94 22.41
CA GLY A 162 10.36 -8.38 22.15
C GLY A 162 9.01 -9.07 22.33
N SER A 163 7.91 -8.35 22.56
CA SER A 163 6.60 -8.95 22.78
C SER A 163 5.93 -9.39 21.47
N GLN A 164 5.24 -10.53 21.51
CA GLN A 164 4.34 -10.93 20.43
C GLN A 164 3.08 -10.03 20.44
N ILE A 165 2.72 -9.51 19.28
CA ILE A 165 1.57 -8.63 19.08
C ILE A 165 0.73 -9.08 17.88
N ASN A 166 -0.47 -8.53 17.76
CA ASN A 166 -1.22 -8.59 16.51
C ASN A 166 -0.65 -7.55 15.53
N LEU A 167 -0.81 -7.78 14.21
CA LEU A 167 -0.48 -6.79 13.19
C LEU A 167 -1.11 -5.43 13.53
N PRO A 168 -0.30 -4.38 13.79
CA PRO A 168 -0.82 -3.06 14.14
C PRO A 168 -1.81 -2.53 13.10
N GLN A 169 -2.87 -1.88 13.56
CA GLN A 169 -3.86 -1.20 12.72
C GLN A 169 -3.82 0.30 13.06
N PRO A 170 -2.93 1.10 12.43
CA PRO A 170 -2.72 2.50 12.80
C PRO A 170 -3.91 3.42 12.55
N MET A 171 -4.92 2.95 11.81
CA MET A 171 -6.13 3.68 11.44
C MET A 171 -7.36 2.82 11.73
N LYS A 172 -8.50 3.44 12.08
CA LYS A 172 -9.69 2.71 12.56
C LYS A 172 -10.56 2.16 11.44
N LYS A 173 -10.62 2.86 10.31
CA LYS A 173 -11.48 2.58 9.16
C LYS A 173 -10.71 1.92 8.02
N VAL A 174 -9.38 1.93 8.06
CA VAL A 174 -8.51 1.22 7.13
C VAL A 174 -7.98 -0.03 7.81
N LYS A 175 -8.32 -1.20 7.28
CA LYS A 175 -7.73 -2.47 7.68
C LYS A 175 -6.55 -2.78 6.78
N ILE A 176 -5.38 -3.03 7.37
CA ILE A 176 -4.22 -3.56 6.66
C ILE A 176 -4.06 -5.06 6.95
N SER A 177 -3.61 -5.82 5.95
CA SER A 177 -3.17 -7.21 6.10
C SER A 177 -1.93 -7.47 5.24
N ALA A 178 -1.06 -8.35 5.73
CA ALA A 178 0.05 -8.89 4.97
C ALA A 178 -0.36 -10.25 4.39
N HIS A 179 0.10 -10.54 3.17
CA HIS A 179 -0.11 -11.81 2.51
C HIS A 179 1.23 -12.32 2.02
N SER A 180 1.65 -13.49 2.45
CA SER A 180 2.99 -14.03 2.12
C SER A 180 3.20 -14.13 0.63
N THR A 181 4.42 -13.83 0.17
CA THR A 181 4.79 -13.91 -1.24
C THR A 181 6.01 -14.79 -1.48
N GLN A 182 6.27 -15.14 -2.74
CA GLN A 182 7.38 -16.00 -3.13
C GLN A 182 8.51 -15.18 -3.72
N HIS A 183 9.56 -14.96 -2.93
CA HIS A 183 10.74 -14.24 -3.36
C HIS A 183 12.00 -14.80 -2.70
N THR A 184 13.18 -14.29 -3.09
CA THR A 184 14.49 -14.80 -2.64
C THR A 184 14.80 -14.53 -1.17
N VAL A 185 14.09 -13.60 -0.55
CA VAL A 185 14.12 -13.26 0.88
C VAL A 185 12.68 -13.23 1.43
N PRO A 186 12.46 -13.20 2.76
CA PRO A 186 11.12 -13.08 3.32
C PRO A 186 10.38 -11.89 2.71
N SER A 187 9.17 -12.16 2.20
CA SER A 187 8.40 -11.18 1.45
C SER A 187 6.91 -11.29 1.71
N CYS A 188 6.21 -10.17 1.59
CA CYS A 188 4.76 -10.13 1.62
C CYS A 188 4.18 -9.00 0.75
N ALA A 189 2.96 -9.23 0.27
CA ALA A 189 2.09 -8.22 -0.30
C ALA A 189 1.31 -7.50 0.81
N TRP A 190 1.08 -6.20 0.63
CA TRP A 190 0.28 -5.38 1.56
C TRP A 190 -1.09 -5.08 0.97
N ARG A 191 -2.14 -5.45 1.72
CA ARG A 191 -3.53 -5.14 1.40
C ARG A 191 -4.05 -4.01 2.26
N PHE A 192 -4.76 -3.06 1.66
CA PHE A 192 -5.45 -1.95 2.32
C PHE A 192 -6.93 -2.05 2.00
N ALA A 193 -7.79 -2.09 3.01
CA ALA A 193 -9.23 -2.20 2.83
C ALA A 193 -10.01 -1.16 3.64
N LEU A 194 -10.93 -0.50 2.95
CA LEU A 194 -11.98 0.32 3.54
C LEU A 194 -13.28 -0.49 3.55
N GLY A 195 -13.94 -0.57 4.71
CA GLY A 195 -15.22 -1.25 4.83
C GLY A 195 -16.36 -0.54 4.09
N GLU A 196 -17.44 -1.28 3.84
CA GLU A 196 -18.69 -0.72 3.32
C GLU A 196 -19.20 0.41 4.20
N ARG A 197 -19.77 1.44 3.57
CA ARG A 197 -20.39 2.56 4.28
C ARG A 197 -21.85 2.68 3.91
N LYS A 198 -22.65 3.05 4.91
CA LYS A 198 -24.02 3.49 4.68
C LYS A 198 -24.01 4.68 3.71
N GLY A 199 -24.97 4.75 2.79
CA GLY A 199 -25.12 5.85 1.82
C GLY A 199 -25.32 7.23 2.45
N LYS A 200 -25.57 8.26 1.64
CA LYS A 200 -25.82 9.61 2.17
C LYS A 200 -27.22 9.67 2.77
N PHE A 201 -27.35 10.18 4.00
CA PHE A 201 -28.66 10.44 4.60
C PHE A 201 -29.37 11.59 3.89
N ASP A 202 -30.60 11.34 3.46
CA ASP A 202 -31.47 12.30 2.82
C ASP A 202 -32.18 13.13 3.88
N ARG A 203 -31.73 14.38 4.00
CA ARG A 203 -32.30 15.35 4.95
C ARG A 203 -33.63 15.92 4.48
N GLU A 204 -33.92 15.90 3.18
CA GLU A 204 -35.17 16.46 2.68
C GLU A 204 -36.32 15.48 2.90
N SER A 205 -36.13 14.18 2.64
CA SER A 205 -37.15 13.15 2.91
C SER A 205 -37.51 13.05 4.39
N SER A 206 -36.55 13.28 5.29
CA SER A 206 -36.75 13.25 6.75
C SER A 206 -37.16 14.59 7.37
N LYS A 207 -37.31 15.67 6.59
CA LYS A 207 -37.45 17.05 7.10
C LYS A 207 -38.61 17.26 8.07
N HIS A 208 -39.71 16.53 7.86
CA HIS A 208 -40.94 16.59 8.65
C HIS A 208 -40.84 15.87 10.00
N LEU A 209 -39.82 15.03 10.21
CA LEU A 209 -39.63 14.26 11.44
C LEU A 209 -38.97 15.09 12.56
N PRO A 210 -39.19 14.76 13.85
CA PRO A 210 -38.45 15.36 14.96
C PRO A 210 -36.95 15.07 14.90
N ASP A 211 -36.12 15.93 15.51
CA ASP A 211 -34.66 15.79 15.46
C ASP A 211 -34.14 14.50 16.10
N GLU A 212 -34.82 13.98 17.12
CA GLU A 212 -34.47 12.71 17.76
C GLU A 212 -34.70 11.51 16.83
N VAL A 213 -35.83 11.51 16.10
CA VAL A 213 -36.14 10.50 15.09
C VAL A 213 -35.17 10.60 13.92
N LYS A 214 -34.88 11.82 13.44
CA LYS A 214 -33.86 12.07 12.41
C LYS A 214 -32.49 11.54 12.82
N ALA A 215 -32.07 11.79 14.06
CA ALA A 215 -30.78 11.34 14.57
C ALA A 215 -30.69 9.80 14.62
N SER A 216 -31.77 9.14 15.05
CA SER A 216 -31.85 7.69 15.10
C SER A 216 -31.84 7.05 13.69
N LEU A 217 -32.65 7.56 12.75
CA LEU A 217 -32.64 7.13 11.35
C LEU A 217 -31.28 7.42 10.67
N ALA A 218 -30.65 8.55 10.98
CA ALA A 218 -29.31 8.89 10.46
C ALA A 218 -28.21 7.96 11.00
N ALA A 219 -28.34 7.53 12.27
CA ALA A 219 -27.50 6.48 12.85
C ALA A 219 -27.76 5.10 12.21
N GLY A 220 -28.87 4.95 11.51
CA GLY A 220 -29.29 3.76 10.78
C GLY A 220 -30.05 2.77 11.64
N ASN A 221 -30.81 3.27 12.62
CA ASN A 221 -31.73 2.47 13.42
C ASN A 221 -33.15 2.73 12.92
N ASP A 222 -33.93 1.65 12.74
CA ASP A 222 -35.35 1.75 12.44
C ASP A 222 -36.10 2.34 13.65
N VAL A 223 -37.12 3.14 13.40
CA VAL A 223 -37.85 3.87 14.45
C VAL A 223 -39.35 3.75 14.25
N GLU A 224 -40.08 3.49 15.33
CA GLU A 224 -41.53 3.63 15.35
C GLU A 224 -41.88 5.09 15.71
N PHE A 225 -42.60 5.77 14.83
CA PHE A 225 -43.00 7.17 15.01
C PHE A 225 -44.45 7.37 14.54
N GLU A 226 -45.29 7.96 15.41
CA GLU A 226 -46.73 8.20 15.15
C GLU A 226 -47.53 6.94 14.73
N GLY A 227 -47.08 5.76 15.17
CA GLY A 227 -47.70 4.48 14.83
C GLY A 227 -47.27 3.89 13.49
N GLU A 228 -46.32 4.52 12.80
CA GLU A 228 -45.67 4.01 11.58
C GLU A 228 -44.25 3.52 11.91
N SER A 229 -43.85 2.40 11.28
CA SER A 229 -42.47 1.91 11.35
C SER A 229 -41.66 2.51 10.20
N LEU A 230 -40.67 3.31 10.54
CA LEU A 230 -39.78 3.97 9.60
C LEU A 230 -38.48 3.17 9.48
N ASN A 231 -38.21 2.62 8.30
CA ASN A 231 -36.96 1.91 8.02
C ASN A 231 -35.86 2.93 7.70
N ALA A 232 -34.72 2.84 8.39
CA ALA A 232 -33.63 3.78 8.21
C ALA A 232 -32.99 3.73 6.81
N ALA A 233 -33.09 2.61 6.10
CA ALA A 233 -32.57 2.47 4.74
C ALA A 233 -33.32 3.36 3.74
N ASP A 234 -34.63 3.60 3.95
CA ASP A 234 -35.47 4.38 3.04
C ASP A 234 -35.12 5.87 3.02
N PHE A 235 -34.40 6.36 4.05
CA PHE A 235 -33.99 7.75 4.18
C PHE A 235 -32.57 8.01 3.67
N ARG A 236 -32.01 7.11 2.85
CA ARG A 236 -30.60 7.14 2.47
C ARG A 236 -30.43 6.66 1.02
N THR A 237 -29.37 7.11 0.38
CA THR A 237 -28.95 6.49 -0.89
C THR A 237 -28.42 5.07 -0.65
N ASP A 238 -28.21 4.31 -1.73
CA ASP A 238 -27.54 3.01 -1.70
C ASP A 238 -26.22 3.06 -0.92
N SER A 239 -25.86 1.93 -0.32
CA SER A 239 -24.58 1.80 0.37
C SER A 239 -23.43 1.96 -0.62
N ILE A 240 -22.33 2.49 -0.10
CA ILE A 240 -21.09 2.64 -0.85
C ILE A 240 -20.26 1.39 -0.54
N PRO A 241 -19.96 0.55 -1.54
CA PRO A 241 -19.17 -0.66 -1.35
C PRO A 241 -17.85 -0.37 -0.62
N GLY A 242 -17.35 -1.39 0.09
CA GLY A 242 -15.96 -1.39 0.51
C GLY A 242 -15.04 -1.36 -0.70
N MET A 243 -13.81 -0.88 -0.51
CA MET A 243 -12.79 -0.85 -1.56
C MET A 243 -11.46 -1.33 -1.02
N SER A 244 -10.67 -1.98 -1.87
CA SER A 244 -9.41 -2.58 -1.46
C SER A 244 -8.33 -2.54 -2.53
N VAL A 245 -7.09 -2.36 -2.07
CA VAL A 245 -5.90 -2.35 -2.92
C VAL A 245 -4.87 -3.32 -2.36
N ILE A 246 -4.22 -4.09 -3.23
CA ILE A 246 -3.04 -4.89 -2.90
C ILE A 246 -1.83 -4.31 -3.64
N ILE A 247 -0.70 -4.20 -2.94
CA ILE A 247 0.62 -3.94 -3.52
C ILE A 247 1.45 -5.20 -3.30
N SER A 248 1.86 -5.88 -4.38
CA SER A 248 2.49 -7.21 -4.31
C SER A 248 3.86 -7.21 -3.64
N GLY A 249 4.64 -6.13 -3.83
CA GLY A 249 6.09 -6.22 -3.70
C GLY A 249 6.68 -7.10 -4.80
N ASP A 250 7.88 -7.62 -4.56
CA ASP A 250 8.54 -8.55 -5.48
C ASP A 250 8.08 -9.98 -5.20
N THR A 251 7.69 -10.68 -6.24
CA THR A 251 7.20 -12.05 -6.15
C THR A 251 7.24 -12.78 -7.50
N ALA A 252 7.51 -14.08 -7.42
CA ALA A 252 7.15 -15.03 -8.46
C ALA A 252 5.63 -15.04 -8.66
N GLU A 253 5.20 -15.50 -9.84
CA GLU A 253 3.78 -15.68 -10.13
C GLU A 253 3.15 -16.68 -9.17
N GLN A 254 2.03 -16.28 -8.55
CA GLN A 254 1.28 -17.09 -7.60
C GLN A 254 -0.13 -16.50 -7.39
N ALA A 255 -0.97 -17.26 -6.69
CA ALA A 255 -2.18 -16.73 -6.08
C ALA A 255 -1.83 -15.99 -4.79
N ILE A 256 -2.28 -14.74 -4.66
CA ILE A 256 -2.29 -14.02 -3.38
C ILE A 256 -3.60 -14.37 -2.69
N ASP A 257 -3.55 -14.86 -1.44
CA ASP A 257 -4.73 -15.32 -0.68
C ASP A 257 -5.60 -14.15 -0.17
N SER A 258 -6.10 -13.33 -1.11
CA SER A 258 -7.05 -12.26 -0.85
C SER A 258 -7.64 -11.67 -2.12
N ASP A 259 -8.93 -11.34 -2.06
CA ASP A 259 -9.57 -10.53 -3.09
C ASP A 259 -9.18 -9.05 -2.97
N CYS A 260 -9.11 -8.35 -4.11
CA CYS A 260 -8.96 -6.90 -4.15
C CYS A 260 -9.73 -6.24 -5.30
N ASP A 261 -9.86 -4.91 -5.27
CA ASP A 261 -10.44 -4.16 -6.39
C ASP A 261 -9.35 -3.65 -7.34
N LEU A 262 -8.21 -3.25 -6.80
CA LEU A 262 -7.01 -2.86 -7.55
C LEU A 262 -5.81 -3.67 -7.06
N LEU A 263 -5.19 -4.41 -7.98
CA LEU A 263 -3.90 -5.06 -7.76
C LEU A 263 -2.79 -4.22 -8.41
N ILE A 264 -1.80 -3.80 -7.61
CA ILE A 264 -0.54 -3.24 -8.10
C ILE A 264 0.50 -4.36 -8.01
N HIS A 265 0.95 -4.84 -9.16
CA HIS A 265 1.79 -6.03 -9.25
C HIS A 265 3.09 -5.75 -9.98
N GLU A 266 4.18 -6.38 -9.53
CA GLU A 266 5.43 -6.40 -10.29
C GLU A 266 5.23 -7.10 -11.66
N ALA A 267 5.90 -6.57 -12.67
CA ALA A 267 5.94 -7.12 -14.02
C ALA A 267 7.36 -6.98 -14.55
N THR A 268 8.32 -7.53 -13.81
CA THR A 268 9.75 -7.38 -14.07
C THR A 268 10.10 -7.82 -15.49
N PHE A 269 9.46 -8.89 -15.97
CA PHE A 269 9.73 -9.49 -17.26
C PHE A 269 8.50 -9.59 -18.18
N LEU A 270 8.75 -9.87 -19.47
CA LEU A 270 7.74 -10.32 -20.41
C LEU A 270 7.68 -11.84 -20.42
N GLN A 271 6.60 -12.42 -20.92
CA GLN A 271 6.41 -13.87 -21.04
C GLN A 271 7.53 -14.54 -21.85
N SER A 272 8.14 -13.83 -22.79
CA SER A 272 9.32 -14.28 -23.54
C SER A 272 10.56 -14.55 -22.67
N HIS A 273 10.59 -14.04 -21.44
CA HIS A 273 11.67 -14.20 -20.47
C HIS A 273 11.19 -14.89 -19.18
N VAL A 274 10.16 -15.73 -19.27
CA VAL A 274 9.60 -16.46 -18.11
C VAL A 274 10.64 -17.30 -17.38
N ASP A 275 11.61 -17.88 -18.09
CA ASP A 275 12.69 -18.66 -17.46
C ASP A 275 13.52 -17.81 -16.49
N ILE A 276 13.83 -16.57 -16.87
CA ILE A 276 14.57 -15.60 -16.03
C ILE A 276 13.69 -15.13 -14.86
N ALA A 277 12.41 -14.91 -15.12
CA ALA A 277 11.45 -14.55 -14.07
C ALA A 277 11.39 -15.64 -12.99
N ASN A 278 11.28 -16.90 -13.38
CA ASN A 278 11.25 -18.03 -12.46
C ASN A 278 12.58 -18.22 -11.71
N GLU A 279 13.72 -18.09 -12.42
CA GLU A 279 15.05 -18.23 -11.80
C GLU A 279 15.28 -17.21 -10.68
N HIS A 280 14.79 -15.98 -10.86
CA HIS A 280 14.96 -14.89 -9.90
C HIS A 280 13.73 -14.62 -9.02
N LEU A 281 12.72 -15.50 -9.07
CA LEU A 281 11.47 -15.39 -8.31
C LEU A 281 10.77 -14.03 -8.51
N HIS A 282 10.58 -13.67 -9.77
CA HIS A 282 9.85 -12.51 -10.26
C HIS A 282 8.70 -12.92 -11.18
N SER A 283 7.85 -11.96 -11.55
CA SER A 283 6.68 -12.19 -12.40
C SER A 283 6.85 -11.64 -13.82
N THR A 284 6.16 -12.27 -14.76
CA THR A 284 5.93 -11.70 -16.09
C THR A 284 4.70 -10.81 -16.09
N ALA A 285 4.53 -9.95 -17.10
CA ALA A 285 3.31 -9.15 -17.24
C ALA A 285 2.05 -10.04 -17.41
N ALA A 286 2.17 -11.16 -18.14
CA ALA A 286 1.12 -12.17 -18.23
C ALA A 286 0.85 -12.86 -16.87
N GLY A 287 1.90 -13.14 -16.10
CA GLY A 287 1.78 -13.71 -14.75
C GLY A 287 1.05 -12.79 -13.79
N ALA A 288 1.44 -11.52 -13.75
CA ALA A 288 0.72 -10.48 -13.01
C ALA A 288 -0.78 -10.40 -13.39
N ALA A 289 -1.10 -10.56 -14.67
CA ALA A 289 -2.48 -10.59 -15.15
C ALA A 289 -3.26 -11.84 -14.72
N ARG A 290 -2.61 -13.01 -14.64
CA ARG A 290 -3.21 -14.22 -14.08
C ARG A 290 -3.45 -14.08 -12.57
N THR A 291 -2.47 -13.56 -11.82
CA THR A 291 -2.64 -13.25 -10.40
C THR A 291 -3.80 -12.28 -10.16
N ALA A 292 -3.97 -11.25 -11.01
CA ALA A 292 -5.13 -10.35 -10.93
C ALA A 292 -6.47 -11.08 -11.07
N VAL A 293 -6.58 -12.01 -12.02
CA VAL A 293 -7.80 -12.83 -12.21
C VAL A 293 -8.07 -13.69 -10.97
N GLU A 294 -7.03 -14.29 -10.38
CA GLU A 294 -7.14 -15.12 -9.18
C GLU A 294 -7.55 -14.33 -7.94
N CYS A 295 -7.08 -13.08 -7.82
CA CYS A 295 -7.46 -12.16 -6.73
C CYS A 295 -8.81 -11.46 -6.97
N SER A 296 -9.59 -11.89 -7.97
CA SER A 296 -10.84 -11.24 -8.38
C SER A 296 -10.68 -9.73 -8.65
N ALA A 297 -9.48 -9.28 -9.04
CA ALA A 297 -9.17 -7.87 -9.21
C ALA A 297 -10.01 -7.25 -10.31
N LYS A 298 -10.53 -6.03 -10.08
CA LYS A 298 -11.23 -5.27 -11.12
C LYS A 298 -10.26 -4.55 -12.03
N HIS A 299 -9.12 -4.16 -11.47
CA HIS A 299 -8.08 -3.40 -12.12
C HIS A 299 -6.70 -3.95 -11.78
N LEU A 300 -5.81 -3.99 -12.78
CA LEU A 300 -4.41 -4.33 -12.63
C LEU A 300 -3.54 -3.12 -13.01
N ALA A 301 -2.57 -2.79 -12.17
CA ALA A 301 -1.54 -1.82 -12.45
C ALA A 301 -0.15 -2.48 -12.39
N LEU A 302 0.57 -2.43 -13.50
CA LEU A 302 1.90 -3.03 -13.62
C LEU A 302 2.97 -2.05 -13.14
N THR A 303 3.99 -2.55 -12.46
CA THR A 303 5.16 -1.77 -11.99
C THR A 303 6.42 -2.64 -11.95
N HIS A 304 7.51 -2.11 -11.37
CA HIS A 304 8.75 -2.83 -11.07
C HIS A 304 9.39 -3.49 -12.31
N TYR A 305 9.61 -2.71 -13.35
CA TYR A 305 10.08 -3.21 -14.63
C TYR A 305 11.59 -3.42 -14.66
N SER A 306 12.04 -4.48 -15.34
CA SER A 306 13.45 -4.65 -15.64
C SER A 306 14.00 -3.45 -16.42
N GLY A 307 15.23 -3.04 -16.11
CA GLY A 307 15.99 -2.07 -16.91
C GLY A 307 16.30 -2.52 -18.34
N ARG A 308 15.82 -3.70 -18.78
CA ARG A 308 15.84 -4.15 -20.18
C ARG A 308 14.67 -3.59 -20.99
N LEU A 309 13.60 -3.16 -20.32
CA LEU A 309 12.39 -2.65 -20.95
C LEU A 309 12.48 -1.13 -21.08
N ASP A 310 12.68 -0.65 -22.31
CA ASP A 310 12.69 0.79 -22.57
C ASP A 310 11.28 1.40 -22.49
N LYS A 311 10.25 0.62 -22.85
CA LYS A 311 8.83 0.99 -22.81
C LYS A 311 7.99 -0.13 -22.22
N HIS A 312 6.78 0.22 -21.78
CA HIS A 312 5.86 -0.70 -21.11
C HIS A 312 4.69 -1.14 -22.01
N ASP A 313 4.69 -0.75 -23.29
CA ASP A 313 3.64 -1.09 -24.26
C ASP A 313 3.52 -2.62 -24.47
N GLU A 314 4.65 -3.33 -24.47
CA GLU A 314 4.67 -4.79 -24.59
C GLU A 314 4.09 -5.46 -23.34
N SER A 315 4.47 -5.01 -22.14
CA SER A 315 3.90 -5.50 -20.88
C SER A 315 2.39 -5.26 -20.81
N LEU A 316 1.92 -4.08 -21.25
CA LEU A 316 0.50 -3.77 -21.35
C LEU A 316 -0.24 -4.69 -22.32
N THR A 317 0.32 -4.90 -23.51
CA THR A 317 -0.30 -5.73 -24.55
C THR A 317 -0.46 -7.15 -24.04
N GLU A 318 0.63 -7.72 -23.48
CA GLU A 318 0.66 -9.06 -22.92
C GLU A 318 -0.36 -9.24 -21.78
N ALA A 319 -0.38 -8.33 -20.82
CA ALA A 319 -1.33 -8.41 -19.70
C ALA A 319 -2.79 -8.25 -20.13
N ARG A 320 -3.07 -7.42 -21.16
CA ARG A 320 -4.43 -7.18 -21.67
C ARG A 320 -5.04 -8.35 -22.44
N GLU A 321 -4.22 -9.31 -22.87
CA GLU A 321 -4.74 -10.58 -23.41
C GLU A 321 -5.46 -11.41 -22.35
N ILE A 322 -5.18 -11.18 -21.06
CA ILE A 322 -5.69 -11.96 -19.93
C ILE A 322 -6.65 -11.15 -19.05
N HIS A 323 -6.32 -9.89 -18.77
CA HIS A 323 -7.10 -9.02 -17.88
C HIS A 323 -7.62 -7.79 -18.64
N SER A 324 -8.92 -7.48 -18.52
CA SER A 324 -9.56 -6.45 -19.36
C SER A 324 -9.23 -5.01 -18.96
N SER A 325 -8.87 -4.78 -17.69
CA SER A 325 -8.50 -3.46 -17.17
C SER A 325 -7.05 -3.46 -16.68
N VAL A 326 -6.14 -2.95 -17.50
CA VAL A 326 -4.70 -2.92 -17.18
C VAL A 326 -4.11 -1.55 -17.51
N VAL A 327 -3.35 -1.01 -16.55
CA VAL A 327 -2.52 0.19 -16.70
C VAL A 327 -1.05 -0.13 -16.41
N ALA A 328 -0.14 0.62 -17.00
CA ALA A 328 1.30 0.54 -16.72
C ALA A 328 1.74 1.84 -16.06
N LEU A 329 2.51 1.72 -14.99
CA LEU A 329 2.85 2.83 -14.12
C LEU A 329 4.20 3.43 -14.46
N SER A 330 4.29 4.74 -14.29
CA SER A 330 5.52 5.52 -14.34
C SER A 330 5.73 6.25 -13.01
N ASP A 331 6.98 6.65 -12.74
CA ASP A 331 7.31 7.50 -11.60
C ASP A 331 6.45 8.78 -11.61
N GLY A 332 5.75 9.03 -10.50
CA GLY A 332 4.88 10.19 -10.29
C GLY A 332 3.41 9.94 -10.63
N ASP A 333 3.05 8.79 -11.19
CA ASP A 333 1.66 8.45 -11.51
C ASP A 333 0.80 8.35 -10.24
N ARG A 334 -0.51 8.58 -10.41
CA ARG A 334 -1.50 8.49 -9.32
C ARG A 334 -2.68 7.66 -9.76
N LEU A 335 -3.04 6.67 -8.94
CA LEU A 335 -4.19 5.81 -9.13
C LEU A 335 -5.24 6.17 -8.09
N ILE A 336 -6.44 6.52 -8.52
CA ILE A 336 -7.56 6.82 -7.61
C ILE A 336 -8.62 5.75 -7.82
N LEU A 337 -8.86 4.93 -6.80
CA LEU A 337 -10.01 4.03 -6.75
C LEU A 337 -11.21 4.78 -6.17
N ASN A 338 -12.23 4.97 -7.00
CA ASN A 338 -13.42 5.75 -6.69
C ASN A 338 -14.45 4.96 -5.87
N ASP A 339 -15.46 5.66 -5.32
CA ASP A 339 -16.55 5.04 -4.54
C ASP A 339 -17.38 4.02 -5.34
N ASP A 340 -17.43 4.15 -6.66
CA ASP A 340 -18.09 3.19 -7.58
C ASP A 340 -17.15 2.06 -8.03
N LEU A 341 -15.96 1.98 -7.45
CA LEU A 341 -14.90 1.03 -7.76
C LEU A 341 -14.33 1.19 -9.18
N SER A 342 -14.58 2.32 -9.85
CA SER A 342 -13.86 2.70 -11.07
C SER A 342 -12.45 3.19 -10.74
N LEU A 343 -11.50 2.88 -11.61
CA LEU A 343 -10.13 3.37 -11.53
C LEU A 343 -9.93 4.64 -12.37
N THR A 344 -9.45 5.71 -11.73
CA THR A 344 -8.90 6.87 -12.42
C THR A 344 -7.38 6.82 -12.38
N HIS A 345 -6.76 6.67 -13.54
CA HIS A 345 -5.31 6.74 -13.70
C HIS A 345 -4.91 8.16 -14.15
N LEU A 346 -4.18 8.86 -13.28
CA LEU A 346 -3.59 10.16 -13.54
C LEU A 346 -2.11 9.97 -13.84
N PHE A 347 -1.75 10.02 -15.12
CA PHE A 347 -0.37 9.87 -15.55
C PHE A 347 0.40 11.19 -15.44
N LYS A 348 1.64 11.13 -14.98
CA LYS A 348 2.51 12.31 -14.84
C LYS A 348 2.91 12.83 -16.22
N ILE A 349 2.72 14.13 -16.41
CA ILE A 349 3.27 14.90 -17.54
C ILE A 349 4.17 16.01 -17.01
N GLU A 350 4.82 16.79 -17.88
CA GLU A 350 5.71 17.89 -17.48
C GLU A 350 5.00 18.86 -16.51
N ASP A 351 3.80 19.33 -16.87
CA ASP A 351 3.02 20.31 -16.11
C ASP A 351 1.89 19.71 -15.25
N GLY A 352 2.13 18.56 -14.61
CA GLY A 352 1.19 17.98 -13.64
C GLY A 352 0.71 16.59 -14.06
N TRP A 353 -0.60 16.39 -14.12
CA TRP A 353 -1.21 15.09 -14.42
C TRP A 353 -2.35 15.22 -15.41
N THR A 354 -2.43 14.24 -16.31
CA THR A 354 -3.57 14.06 -17.22
C THR A 354 -4.24 12.73 -16.90
N GLN A 355 -5.56 12.67 -17.08
CA GLN A 355 -6.31 11.43 -16.91
C GLN A 355 -6.19 10.58 -18.18
N GLN A 356 -5.89 9.30 -18.02
CA GLN A 356 -6.02 8.34 -19.11
C GLN A 356 -7.51 8.17 -19.43
N VAL A 357 -7.89 8.55 -20.66
CA VAL A 357 -9.28 8.47 -21.16
C VAL A 357 -9.68 7.04 -21.44
#